data_AF-A0A409XXC1-F1
#
_entry.id   AF-A0A409XXC1-F1
#
_cell.length_a   1.000
_cell.length_b   1.000
_cell.length_c   1.000
_cell.angle_alpha   90.00
_cell.angle_beta   90.00
_cell.angle_gamma   90.00
#
_symmetry.space_group_name_H-M   'P 1'
#
loop_
_entity.id
_entity.type
_entity.pdbx_description
1 polymer ?
#
loop_
_entity_poly.entity_id
_entity_poly.type
_entity_poly.pdbx_seq_one_letter_code
_entity_poly.pdbx_strand_id
1 'polypeptide(L)'
;MTFPFLPPEHLLVILENLSELDRTTLHALTLTCKYLNDEATSRLYHSMTDTDGTRHYRFLLRIWKTPRLAKLVYIYRLPTTQNTQRGNLSQLIGRCVPRMVNLKELMIPSIRNLNPNPPRASIGLCSFHLVRLEWINGFSAFQDAKLFLASQPDLVHLYWGFNILPNLPHNPFPKLNTLGAYTRVANAILTSQPITAFHWLICQETYFNRTQEERIFGQQQLGEVAALFQREFPSLKCLSVDCNPTCVLKLFREDEIKFFWHVDTLRVTETPEEKLGDMSFYGFLSKFPCLQRLIITSGNTLAKEQHDDLDNAVLQIFGANSNLKLLDISWGNLRVFKRWVEGVPHSQPIELSENWLMY
;
A
#
# COMPACT_ATOMS: atom_id res chain seq x y z
N MET A 1 -9.10 -43.02 7.53
CA MET A 1 -10.33 -42.66 6.82
C MET A 1 -9.97 -42.28 5.40
N THR A 2 -10.32 -43.13 4.44
CA THR A 2 -10.44 -42.74 3.03
C THR A 2 -11.67 -41.84 2.93
N PHE A 3 -11.60 -40.69 2.25
CA PHE A 3 -12.78 -39.93 1.83
C PHE A 3 -13.21 -40.48 0.47
N PRO A 4 -14.18 -41.41 0.37
CA PRO A 4 -14.50 -42.06 -0.90
C PRO A 4 -15.46 -41.23 -1.78
N PHE A 5 -15.88 -40.04 -1.34
CA PHE A 5 -17.09 -39.40 -1.88
C PHE A 5 -16.93 -37.97 -2.42
N LEU A 6 -15.74 -37.37 -2.38
CA LEU A 6 -15.54 -36.02 -2.93
C LEU A 6 -14.41 -36.04 -3.96
N PRO A 7 -14.69 -35.66 -5.23
CA PRO A 7 -13.65 -35.44 -6.21
C PRO A 7 -12.63 -34.40 -5.71
N PRO A 8 -11.33 -34.53 -6.06
CA PRO A 8 -10.28 -33.60 -5.63
C PRO A 8 -10.62 -32.13 -5.88
N GLU A 9 -11.31 -31.84 -6.98
CA GLU A 9 -11.72 -30.50 -7.39
C GLU A 9 -12.67 -29.87 -6.36
N HIS A 10 -13.57 -30.65 -5.76
CA HIS A 10 -14.51 -30.14 -4.74
C HIS A 10 -13.81 -29.85 -3.42
N LEU A 11 -12.79 -30.65 -3.07
CA LEU A 11 -11.95 -30.39 -1.91
C LEU A 11 -11.12 -29.11 -2.10
N LEU A 12 -10.66 -28.84 -3.31
CA LEU A 12 -10.00 -27.58 -3.65
C LEU A 12 -10.93 -26.39 -3.44
N VAL A 13 -12.19 -26.45 -3.92
CA VAL A 13 -13.17 -25.38 -3.68
C VAL A 13 -13.42 -25.15 -2.18
N ILE A 14 -13.50 -26.21 -1.37
CA ILE A 14 -13.64 -26.07 0.08
C ILE A 14 -12.42 -25.35 0.68
N LEU A 15 -11.21 -25.70 0.25
CA LEU A 15 -9.97 -25.06 0.69
C LEU A 15 -9.80 -23.62 0.14
N GLU A 16 -10.40 -23.31 -1.01
CA GLU A 16 -10.52 -21.95 -1.58
C GLU A 16 -11.42 -21.06 -0.75
N ASN A 17 -12.50 -21.61 -0.22
CA ASN A 17 -13.41 -20.87 0.64
C ASN A 17 -12.86 -20.70 2.08
N LEU A 18 -11.86 -21.49 2.49
CA LEU A 18 -11.12 -21.19 3.71
C LEU A 18 -10.25 -19.95 3.46
N SER A 19 -10.71 -18.81 3.97
CA SER A 19 -9.95 -17.56 3.91
C SER A 19 -8.52 -17.77 4.45
N GLU A 20 -7.54 -17.03 3.91
CA GLU A 20 -6.16 -17.02 4.42
C GLU A 20 -6.07 -16.70 5.93
N LEU A 21 -7.16 -16.14 6.49
CA LEU A 21 -7.31 -15.79 7.90
C LEU A 21 -7.58 -17.01 8.80
N ASP A 22 -8.16 -18.10 8.28
CA ASP A 22 -8.38 -19.33 9.06
C ASP A 22 -7.16 -20.26 9.08
N ARG A 23 -6.04 -19.70 9.53
CA ARG A 23 -4.76 -20.41 9.64
C ARG A 23 -4.83 -21.59 10.61
N THR A 24 -5.71 -21.51 11.61
CA THR A 24 -5.90 -22.58 12.60
C THR A 24 -6.50 -23.81 11.96
N THR A 25 -7.56 -23.66 11.16
CA THR A 25 -8.15 -24.77 10.41
C THR A 25 -7.18 -25.33 9.39
N LEU A 26 -6.47 -24.48 8.63
CA LEU A 26 -5.42 -24.94 7.70
C LEU A 26 -4.35 -25.76 8.44
N HIS A 27 -3.85 -25.27 9.58
CA HIS A 27 -2.89 -26.01 10.39
C HIS A 27 -3.45 -27.34 10.90
N ALA A 28 -4.70 -27.37 11.40
CA ALA A 28 -5.35 -28.61 11.82
C ALA A 28 -5.43 -29.61 10.66
N LEU A 29 -5.80 -29.17 9.45
CA LEU A 29 -5.86 -30.01 8.26
C LEU A 29 -4.50 -30.57 7.88
N THR A 30 -3.42 -29.79 7.99
CA THR A 30 -2.05 -30.31 7.77
C THR A 30 -1.69 -31.43 8.75
N LEU A 31 -2.23 -31.42 9.97
CA LEU A 31 -1.91 -32.44 10.97
C LEU A 31 -2.82 -33.67 10.91
N THR A 32 -4.09 -33.49 10.53
CA THR A 32 -5.11 -34.53 10.68
C THR A 32 -5.48 -35.23 9.36
N CYS A 33 -5.28 -34.59 8.20
CA CYS A 33 -5.72 -35.14 6.92
C CYS A 33 -4.55 -35.29 5.93
N LYS A 34 -4.10 -36.53 5.70
CA LYS A 34 -3.02 -36.84 4.74
C LYS A 34 -3.35 -36.41 3.31
N TYR A 35 -4.61 -36.50 2.89
CA TYR A 35 -5.04 -36.16 1.53
C TYR A 35 -5.02 -34.65 1.26
N LEU A 36 -5.33 -33.84 2.27
CA LEU A 36 -5.34 -32.38 2.17
C LEU A 36 -4.03 -31.77 2.65
N ASN A 37 -3.07 -32.58 3.11
CA ASN A 37 -1.85 -32.10 3.76
C ASN A 37 -1.04 -31.17 2.84
N ASP A 38 -0.81 -31.58 1.59
CA ASP A 38 0.02 -30.80 0.66
C ASP A 38 -0.64 -29.48 0.29
N GLU A 39 -1.94 -29.51 -0.03
CA GLU A 39 -2.70 -28.29 -0.39
C GLU A 39 -2.89 -27.35 0.80
N ALA A 40 -3.25 -27.89 1.97
CA ALA A 40 -3.35 -27.09 3.20
C ALA A 40 -1.99 -26.51 3.60
N THR A 41 -0.88 -27.23 3.37
CA THR A 41 0.47 -26.73 3.58
C THR A 41 0.79 -25.62 2.58
N SER A 42 0.46 -25.81 1.30
CA SER A 42 0.64 -24.79 0.26
C SER A 42 -0.05 -23.48 0.66
N ARG A 43 -1.33 -23.54 1.04
CA ARG A 43 -2.11 -22.39 1.48
C ARG A 43 -1.60 -21.75 2.76
N LEU A 44 -1.22 -22.56 3.76
CA LEU A 44 -0.70 -22.05 5.03
C LEU A 44 0.60 -21.25 4.85
N TYR A 45 1.42 -21.60 3.87
CA TYR A 45 2.69 -20.94 3.58
C TYR A 45 2.63 -19.95 2.41
N HIS A 46 1.52 -19.90 1.65
CA HIS A 46 1.30 -18.99 0.52
C HIS A 46 1.56 -17.53 0.87
N SER A 47 1.01 -17.11 2.01
CA SER A 47 0.99 -15.71 2.45
C SER A 47 1.35 -15.62 3.94
N MET A 48 2.29 -14.75 4.26
CA MET A 48 2.63 -14.38 5.64
C MET A 48 2.55 -12.87 5.80
N THR A 49 1.40 -12.41 6.27
CA THR A 49 1.04 -10.99 6.40
C THR A 49 0.76 -10.53 7.84
N ASP A 50 1.03 -11.40 8.81
CA ASP A 50 0.83 -11.14 10.23
C ASP A 50 1.69 -9.96 10.72
N THR A 51 1.22 -9.21 11.71
CA THR A 51 1.96 -8.09 12.30
C THR A 51 2.89 -8.53 13.44
N ASP A 52 2.68 -9.73 14.02
CA ASP A 52 3.44 -10.27 15.15
C ASP A 52 4.82 -10.82 14.74
N GLY A 53 5.89 -10.17 15.19
CA GLY A 53 7.26 -10.60 14.96
C GLY A 53 7.58 -12.01 15.45
N THR A 54 6.87 -12.48 16.49
CA THR A 54 7.02 -13.84 17.04
C THR A 54 6.46 -14.89 16.09
N ARG A 55 5.31 -14.63 15.45
CA ARG A 55 4.72 -15.54 14.45
C ARG A 55 5.61 -15.63 13.23
N HIS A 56 6.16 -14.50 12.78
CA HIS A 56 7.19 -14.44 11.73
C HIS A 56 8.42 -15.26 12.08
N TYR A 57 8.94 -15.13 13.30
CA TYR A 57 10.09 -15.90 13.75
C TYR A 57 9.85 -17.41 13.64
N ARG A 58 8.69 -17.90 14.11
CA ARG A 58 8.33 -19.33 14.02
C ARG A 58 8.16 -19.80 12.57
N PHE A 59 7.49 -18.99 11.75
CA PHE A 59 7.29 -19.25 10.32
C PHE A 59 8.63 -19.41 9.58
N LEU A 60 9.53 -18.44 9.74
CA LEU A 60 10.84 -18.46 9.10
C LEU A 60 11.74 -19.56 9.67
N LEU A 61 11.69 -19.83 10.98
CA LEU A 61 12.43 -20.93 11.58
C LEU A 61 12.00 -22.28 10.99
N ARG A 62 10.71 -22.45 10.69
CA ARG A 62 10.19 -23.66 10.04
C ARG A 62 10.64 -23.77 8.58
N ILE A 63 10.65 -22.67 7.83
CA ILE A 63 11.22 -22.61 6.47
C ILE A 63 12.72 -22.92 6.50
N TRP A 64 13.46 -22.36 7.46
CA TRP A 64 14.89 -22.61 7.62
C TRP A 64 15.18 -24.11 7.83
N LYS A 65 14.40 -24.77 8.70
CA LYS A 65 14.49 -26.21 8.94
C LYS A 65 13.99 -27.07 7.78
N THR A 66 13.05 -26.55 6.98
CA THR A 66 12.39 -27.29 5.89
C THR A 66 12.40 -26.45 4.61
N PRO A 67 13.53 -26.36 3.89
CA PRO A 67 13.73 -25.39 2.81
C PRO A 67 12.72 -25.46 1.67
N ARG A 68 12.12 -26.63 1.41
CA ARG A 68 11.07 -26.80 0.40
C ARG A 68 9.86 -25.89 0.63
N LEU A 69 9.58 -25.51 1.88
CA LEU A 69 8.47 -24.61 2.21
C LEU A 69 8.69 -23.18 1.69
N ALA A 70 9.94 -22.76 1.49
CA ALA A 70 10.24 -21.44 0.93
C ALA A 70 9.63 -21.25 -0.46
N LYS A 71 9.55 -22.33 -1.27
CA LYS A 71 8.98 -22.30 -2.62
C LYS A 71 7.46 -22.09 -2.62
N LEU A 72 6.80 -22.27 -1.48
CA LEU A 72 5.36 -22.09 -1.36
C LEU A 72 4.99 -20.64 -1.03
N VAL A 73 5.97 -19.77 -0.72
CA VAL A 73 5.72 -18.39 -0.31
C VAL A 73 5.62 -17.47 -1.54
N TYR A 74 4.46 -16.83 -1.70
CA TYR A 74 4.18 -15.85 -2.76
C TYR A 74 4.06 -14.42 -2.22
N ILE A 75 3.57 -14.27 -0.98
CA ILE A 75 3.37 -12.96 -0.34
C ILE A 75 4.10 -12.97 1.01
N TYR A 76 4.99 -12.00 1.21
CA TYR A 76 5.69 -11.81 2.47
C TYR A 76 5.69 -10.34 2.88
N ARG A 77 5.03 -10.04 4.00
CA ARG A 77 5.06 -8.71 4.63
C ARG A 77 5.84 -8.80 5.93
N LEU A 78 6.87 -7.97 6.08
CA LEU A 78 7.66 -7.96 7.31
C LEU A 78 6.77 -7.56 8.51
N PRO A 79 6.99 -8.16 9.69
CA PRO A 79 6.21 -7.85 10.88
C PRO A 79 6.42 -6.41 11.31
N THR A 80 5.38 -5.78 11.85
CA THR A 80 5.46 -4.42 12.41
C THR A 80 5.88 -4.41 13.88
N THR A 81 5.87 -5.57 14.54
CA THR A 81 6.28 -5.74 15.95
C THR A 81 7.55 -6.57 16.07
N GLN A 82 8.25 -6.44 17.21
CA GLN A 82 9.46 -7.21 17.49
C GLN A 82 9.16 -8.67 17.87
N ASN A 83 10.14 -9.55 17.65
CA ASN A 83 10.09 -10.92 18.16
C ASN A 83 10.32 -10.93 19.68
N THR A 84 9.41 -11.55 20.43
CA THR A 84 9.53 -11.69 21.89
C THR A 84 10.35 -12.92 22.31
N GLN A 85 10.65 -13.83 21.37
CA GLN A 85 11.41 -15.05 21.63
C GLN A 85 12.92 -14.82 21.52
N ARG A 86 13.73 -15.71 22.14
CA ARG A 86 15.17 -15.73 21.88
C ARG A 86 15.45 -16.03 20.41
N GLY A 87 16.17 -15.12 19.75
CA GLY A 87 16.62 -15.31 18.37
C GLY A 87 16.61 -14.01 17.57
N ASN A 88 17.42 -13.98 16.52
CA ASN A 88 17.53 -12.81 15.64
C ASN A 88 16.60 -12.98 14.43
N LEU A 89 15.43 -12.34 14.50
CA LEU A 89 14.44 -12.36 13.42
C LEU A 89 15.02 -11.78 12.12
N SER A 90 15.75 -10.66 12.18
CA SER A 90 16.36 -10.03 11.00
C SER A 90 17.33 -10.97 10.28
N GLN A 91 18.11 -11.74 11.03
CA GLN A 91 19.01 -12.75 10.47
C GLN A 91 18.24 -13.89 9.78
N LEU A 92 17.12 -14.34 10.35
CA LEU A 92 16.28 -15.35 9.72
C LEU A 92 15.63 -14.84 8.44
N ILE A 93 15.10 -13.61 8.46
CA ILE A 93 14.56 -12.93 7.26
C ILE A 93 15.61 -13.00 6.16
N GLY A 94 16.85 -12.63 6.47
CA GLY A 94 17.89 -12.61 5.45
C GLY A 94 18.38 -13.92 4.91
N ARG A 95 18.18 -15.00 5.67
CA ARG A 95 18.52 -16.34 5.22
C ARG A 95 17.38 -17.00 4.44
N CYS A 96 16.14 -16.64 4.75
CA CYS A 96 14.96 -17.34 4.23
C CYS A 96 14.34 -16.63 3.03
N VAL A 97 14.27 -15.30 3.00
CA VAL A 97 13.66 -14.55 1.89
C VAL A 97 14.34 -14.85 0.54
N PRO A 98 15.67 -14.88 0.41
CA PRO A 98 16.32 -15.24 -0.87
C PRO A 98 15.98 -16.66 -1.37
N ARG A 99 15.47 -17.54 -0.50
CA ARG A 99 15.05 -18.91 -0.85
C ARG A 99 13.60 -18.99 -1.32
N MET A 100 12.83 -17.91 -1.18
CA MET A 100 11.43 -17.82 -1.61
C MET A 100 11.36 -17.51 -3.11
N VAL A 101 11.78 -18.47 -3.94
CA VAL A 101 11.95 -18.27 -5.39
C VAL A 101 10.66 -17.89 -6.14
N ASN A 102 9.49 -18.17 -5.55
CA ASN A 102 8.18 -17.87 -6.10
C ASN A 102 7.56 -16.58 -5.54
N LEU A 103 8.31 -15.81 -4.74
CA LEU A 103 7.82 -14.58 -4.13
C LEU A 103 7.40 -13.56 -5.21
N LYS A 104 6.16 -13.06 -5.10
CA LYS A 104 5.57 -12.06 -6.00
C LYS A 104 5.32 -10.72 -5.32
N GLU A 105 5.06 -10.73 -4.02
CA GLU A 105 4.83 -9.53 -3.24
C GLU A 105 5.74 -9.47 -2.02
N LEU A 106 6.47 -8.37 -1.89
CA LEU A 106 7.31 -8.08 -0.74
C LEU A 106 6.94 -6.72 -0.15
N MET A 107 6.57 -6.70 1.13
CA MET A 107 6.24 -5.47 1.85
C MET A 107 7.17 -5.28 3.06
N ILE A 108 7.88 -4.17 3.08
CA ILE A 108 8.81 -3.75 4.12
C ILE A 108 8.23 -2.46 4.72
N PRO A 109 7.33 -2.56 5.72
CA PRO A 109 6.67 -1.40 6.30
C PRO A 109 7.68 -0.53 7.08
N SER A 110 7.31 0.72 7.31
CA SER A 110 8.04 1.60 8.24
C SER A 110 7.88 1.08 9.66
N ILE A 111 8.99 0.81 10.34
CA ILE A 111 8.98 0.38 11.73
C ILE A 111 9.99 1.23 12.48
N ARG A 112 9.51 2.11 13.36
CA ARG A 112 10.36 3.04 14.12
C ARG A 112 11.37 2.33 15.04
N ASN A 113 11.17 1.05 15.34
CA ASN A 113 11.94 0.29 16.35
C ASN A 113 12.54 -1.02 15.86
N LEU A 114 12.35 -1.38 14.59
CA LEU A 114 13.13 -2.42 13.96
C LEU A 114 14.10 -1.67 13.06
N ASN A 115 15.39 -1.96 13.19
CA ASN A 115 16.33 -1.80 12.08
C ASN A 115 16.21 -3.11 11.29
N PRO A 116 15.16 -3.33 10.45
CA PRO A 116 15.33 -4.30 9.40
C PRO A 116 16.30 -3.62 8.45
N ASN A 117 17.61 -3.75 8.70
CA ASN A 117 18.50 -3.76 7.56
C ASN A 117 17.99 -4.97 6.77
N PRO A 118 17.29 -4.78 5.63
CA PRO A 118 17.10 -5.92 4.77
C PRO A 118 18.53 -6.38 4.45
N PRO A 119 18.75 -7.69 4.37
CA PRO A 119 20.06 -8.27 4.55
C PRO A 119 20.95 -7.75 3.42
N ARG A 120 21.83 -6.82 3.78
CA ARG A 120 22.69 -6.05 2.86
C ARG A 120 23.47 -6.95 1.89
N ALA A 121 23.68 -8.22 2.24
CA ALA A 121 24.45 -9.17 1.46
C ALA A 121 23.63 -10.14 0.57
N SER A 122 22.29 -10.05 0.52
CA SER A 122 21.48 -11.15 -0.07
C SER A 122 20.41 -10.73 -1.06
N ILE A 123 20.08 -9.44 -1.14
CA ILE A 123 18.99 -8.98 -2.00
C ILE A 123 19.38 -9.04 -3.49
N GLY A 124 20.65 -8.77 -3.83
CA GLY A 124 21.17 -8.98 -5.18
C GLY A 124 21.29 -10.46 -5.60
N LEU A 125 21.07 -11.40 -4.69
CA LEU A 125 21.08 -12.85 -4.94
C LEU A 125 19.67 -13.46 -5.01
N CYS A 126 18.63 -12.63 -4.90
CA CYS A 126 17.25 -13.08 -5.01
C CYS A 126 16.94 -13.46 -6.47
N SER A 127 16.46 -14.68 -6.68
CA SER A 127 16.08 -15.21 -8.00
C SER A 127 14.59 -14.99 -8.32
N PHE A 128 13.83 -14.42 -7.40
CA PHE A 128 12.42 -14.12 -7.60
C PHE A 128 12.23 -12.78 -8.34
N HIS A 129 11.10 -12.69 -9.06
CA HIS A 129 10.65 -11.48 -9.73
C HIS A 129 9.32 -11.02 -9.13
N LEU A 130 9.39 -9.88 -8.48
CA LEU A 130 8.28 -9.23 -7.80
C LEU A 130 7.36 -8.55 -8.81
N VAL A 131 6.07 -8.72 -8.58
CA VAL A 131 5.00 -7.92 -9.20
C VAL A 131 4.72 -6.68 -8.34
N ARG A 132 4.91 -6.81 -7.03
CA ARG A 132 4.67 -5.76 -6.05
C ARG A 132 5.81 -5.63 -5.06
N LEU A 133 6.29 -4.41 -4.89
CA LEU A 133 7.27 -4.05 -3.88
C LEU A 133 6.78 -2.84 -3.09
N GLU A 134 6.77 -2.96 -1.76
CA GLU A 134 6.59 -1.85 -0.84
C GLU A 134 7.81 -1.76 0.07
N TRP A 135 8.48 -0.61 0.06
CA TRP A 135 9.71 -0.39 0.80
C TRP A 135 9.71 1.02 1.39
N ILE A 136 9.28 1.11 2.65
CA ILE A 136 9.01 2.39 3.34
C ILE A 136 10.00 2.65 4.50
N ASN A 137 11.05 1.82 4.63
CA ASN A 137 12.01 1.92 5.75
C ASN A 137 13.48 2.02 5.33
N GLY A 138 14.21 3.01 5.88
CA GLY A 138 15.58 2.84 6.41
C GLY A 138 16.73 3.60 5.73
N PHE A 139 17.24 4.65 6.39
CA PHE A 139 18.34 5.57 6.01
C PHE A 139 19.70 4.97 5.53
N SER A 140 19.85 3.66 5.31
CA SER A 140 21.20 3.04 5.24
C SER A 140 21.48 1.93 4.22
N ALA A 141 20.60 1.64 3.25
CA ALA A 141 20.80 0.53 2.28
C ALA A 141 20.72 0.94 0.79
N PHE A 142 21.18 2.15 0.44
CA PHE A 142 20.94 2.75 -0.87
C PHE A 142 21.60 2.01 -2.05
N GLN A 143 22.80 1.44 -1.87
CA GLN A 143 23.51 0.74 -2.95
C GLN A 143 22.89 -0.62 -3.27
N ASP A 144 22.49 -1.39 -2.25
CA ASP A 144 21.87 -2.70 -2.44
C ASP A 144 20.49 -2.60 -3.10
N ALA A 145 19.77 -1.50 -2.82
CA ALA A 145 18.50 -1.20 -3.46
C ALA A 145 18.62 -1.01 -4.98
N LYS A 146 19.73 -0.43 -5.47
CA LYS A 146 19.92 -0.22 -6.91
C LYS A 146 19.95 -1.54 -7.67
N LEU A 147 20.81 -2.47 -7.23
CA LEU A 147 20.97 -3.76 -7.88
C LEU A 147 19.70 -4.60 -7.79
N PHE A 148 19.02 -4.53 -6.64
CA PHE A 148 17.75 -5.19 -6.47
C PHE A 148 16.69 -4.65 -7.43
N LEU A 149 16.42 -3.34 -7.43
CA LEU A 149 15.40 -2.75 -8.29
C LEU A 149 15.67 -3.04 -9.77
N ALA A 150 16.94 -3.01 -10.19
CA ALA A 150 17.33 -3.36 -11.55
C ALA A 150 17.05 -4.83 -11.93
N SER A 151 16.96 -5.74 -10.94
CA SER A 151 16.62 -7.16 -11.18
C SER A 151 15.12 -7.46 -11.20
N GLN A 152 14.26 -6.43 -11.07
CA GLN A 152 12.81 -6.59 -10.97
C GLN A 152 12.08 -5.97 -12.18
N PRO A 153 12.25 -6.50 -13.41
CA PRO A 153 11.61 -5.97 -14.62
C PRO A 153 10.09 -6.18 -14.64
N ASP A 154 9.58 -7.08 -13.80
CA ASP A 154 8.16 -7.44 -13.72
C ASP A 154 7.35 -6.60 -12.73
N LEU A 155 7.95 -5.57 -12.12
CA LEU A 155 7.25 -4.72 -11.16
C LEU A 155 6.10 -3.96 -11.82
N VAL A 156 4.91 -4.18 -11.29
CA VAL A 156 3.66 -3.48 -11.63
C VAL A 156 3.32 -2.43 -10.58
N HIS A 157 3.65 -2.71 -9.32
CA HIS A 157 3.39 -1.81 -8.18
C HIS A 157 4.69 -1.56 -7.40
N LEU A 158 5.08 -0.30 -7.29
CA LEU A 158 6.25 0.13 -6.51
C LEU A 158 5.85 1.20 -5.50
N TYR A 159 6.03 0.93 -4.22
CA TYR A 159 5.94 1.92 -3.14
C TYR A 159 7.32 2.15 -2.56
N TRP A 160 7.84 3.35 -2.75
CA TRP A 160 9.20 3.75 -2.45
C TRP A 160 9.22 4.90 -1.45
N GLY A 161 9.33 4.56 -0.16
CA GLY A 161 9.38 5.52 0.94
C GLY A 161 10.75 6.14 1.18
N PHE A 162 11.55 6.34 0.13
CA PHE A 162 12.78 7.13 0.22
C PHE A 162 12.71 8.36 -0.69
N ASN A 163 13.28 9.47 -0.21
CA ASN A 163 13.32 10.73 -0.96
C ASN A 163 14.29 10.71 -2.16
N ILE A 164 15.11 9.67 -2.27
CA ILE A 164 16.12 9.53 -3.31
C ILE A 164 15.88 8.20 -4.02
N LEU A 165 15.94 8.21 -5.35
CA LEU A 165 15.96 7.00 -6.17
C LEU A 165 17.42 6.71 -6.52
N PRO A 166 17.90 5.45 -6.41
CA PRO A 166 19.21 5.12 -6.91
C PRO A 166 19.30 5.45 -8.40
N ASN A 167 20.52 5.71 -8.90
CA ASN A 167 20.71 5.92 -10.33
C ASN A 167 20.40 4.61 -11.07
N LEU A 168 19.20 4.50 -11.62
CA LEU A 168 18.68 3.34 -12.34
C LEU A 168 18.95 3.49 -13.85
N PRO A 169 19.03 2.37 -14.59
CA PRO A 169 19.09 2.43 -16.05
C PRO A 169 17.84 3.11 -16.62
N HIS A 170 17.90 3.55 -17.89
CA HIS A 170 16.74 4.10 -18.57
C HIS A 170 15.61 3.07 -18.60
N ASN A 171 14.40 3.48 -18.19
CA ASN A 171 13.21 2.63 -18.15
C ASN A 171 13.38 1.34 -17.29
N PRO A 172 13.64 1.46 -15.98
CA PRO A 172 13.98 0.31 -15.14
C PRO A 172 12.80 -0.63 -14.82
N PHE A 173 11.57 -0.16 -14.99
CA PHE A 173 10.36 -0.89 -14.56
C PHE A 173 9.30 -0.95 -15.66
N PRO A 174 9.54 -1.58 -16.82
CA PRO A 174 8.72 -1.39 -18.02
C PRO A 174 7.22 -1.72 -17.88
N LYS A 175 6.81 -2.42 -16.82
CA LYS A 175 5.42 -2.80 -16.53
C LYS A 175 4.79 -1.98 -15.41
N LEU A 176 5.48 -0.95 -14.91
CA LEU A 176 5.05 -0.20 -13.73
C LEU A 176 3.77 0.57 -14.04
N ASN A 177 2.72 0.24 -13.29
CA ASN A 177 1.40 0.83 -13.46
C ASN A 177 0.99 1.66 -12.23
N THR A 178 1.52 1.31 -11.05
CA THR A 178 1.25 2.01 -9.80
C THR A 178 2.55 2.43 -9.14
N LEU A 179 2.66 3.71 -8.80
CA LEU A 179 3.81 4.27 -8.09
C LEU A 179 3.36 4.94 -6.81
N GLY A 180 3.89 4.52 -5.66
CA GLY A 180 3.88 5.28 -4.43
C GLY A 180 5.24 5.89 -4.17
N ALA A 181 5.36 7.21 -4.14
CA ALA A 181 6.66 7.86 -3.96
C ALA A 181 6.53 9.31 -3.49
N TYR A 182 7.65 9.83 -2.96
CA TYR A 182 7.83 11.27 -2.78
C TYR A 182 8.02 11.98 -4.12
N THR A 183 7.73 13.28 -4.16
CA THR A 183 7.76 14.13 -5.36
C THR A 183 9.03 13.99 -6.19
N ARG A 184 10.21 14.00 -5.55
CA ARG A 184 11.50 13.91 -6.23
C ARG A 184 11.67 12.60 -6.99
N VAL A 185 11.28 11.49 -6.38
CA VAL A 185 11.34 10.16 -6.98
C VAL A 185 10.25 10.01 -8.04
N ALA A 186 9.05 10.52 -7.78
CA ALA A 186 7.96 10.55 -8.74
C ALA A 186 8.38 11.29 -10.03
N ASN A 187 9.02 12.44 -9.91
CA ASN A 187 9.54 13.20 -11.04
C ASN A 187 10.55 12.40 -11.89
N ALA A 188 11.37 11.54 -11.26
CA ALA A 188 12.35 10.72 -11.98
C ALA A 188 11.71 9.53 -12.72
N ILE A 189 10.63 8.95 -12.18
CA ILE A 189 9.99 7.75 -12.73
C ILE A 189 8.88 8.13 -13.73
N LEU A 190 8.02 9.09 -13.39
CA LEU A 190 6.88 9.50 -14.21
C LEU A 190 7.30 10.12 -15.56
N THR A 191 8.53 10.64 -15.69
CA THR A 191 9.08 11.09 -16.98
C THR A 191 9.29 9.95 -17.97
N SER A 192 9.49 8.74 -17.47
CA SER A 192 9.94 7.62 -18.30
C SER A 192 8.79 6.71 -18.72
N GLN A 193 7.63 6.77 -18.04
CA GLN A 193 6.56 5.79 -18.21
C GLN A 193 5.14 6.33 -17.94
N PRO A 194 4.13 5.78 -18.63
CA PRO A 194 2.73 6.08 -18.37
C PRO A 194 2.23 5.30 -17.15
N ILE A 195 2.22 5.94 -15.98
CA ILE A 195 1.64 5.39 -14.75
C ILE A 195 0.15 5.73 -14.70
N THR A 196 -0.70 4.79 -14.26
CA THR A 196 -2.15 5.03 -14.11
C THR A 196 -2.58 5.33 -12.68
N ALA A 197 -1.80 4.89 -11.68
CA ALA A 197 -2.07 5.16 -10.28
C ALA A 197 -0.84 5.75 -9.58
N PHE A 198 -0.99 6.94 -9.01
CA PHE A 198 0.05 7.59 -8.22
C PHE A 198 -0.40 7.74 -6.77
N HIS A 199 0.45 7.30 -5.85
CA HIS A 199 0.29 7.47 -4.43
C HIS A 199 1.36 8.40 -3.92
N TRP A 200 0.95 9.62 -3.59
CA TRP A 200 1.85 10.65 -3.18
C TRP A 200 2.18 10.50 -1.70
N LEU A 201 3.40 10.02 -1.44
CA LEU A 201 3.97 9.98 -0.11
C LEU A 201 4.38 11.40 0.26
N ILE A 202 3.75 11.96 1.28
CA ILE A 202 4.09 13.29 1.79
C ILE A 202 4.80 13.11 3.13
N CYS A 203 5.99 13.70 3.24
CA CYS A 203 6.78 13.58 4.46
C CYS A 203 6.13 14.46 5.53
N GLN A 204 5.36 13.83 6.43
CA GLN A 204 4.69 14.53 7.52
C GLN A 204 5.71 15.30 8.39
N GLU A 205 6.92 14.78 8.56
CA GLU A 205 7.98 15.42 9.34
C GLU A 205 8.42 16.78 8.75
N THR A 206 8.41 16.95 7.42
CA THR A 206 8.87 18.21 6.78
C THR A 206 7.83 19.32 6.75
N TYR A 207 6.54 19.01 6.88
CA TYR A 207 5.47 20.02 6.82
C TYR A 207 5.02 20.49 8.21
N PHE A 208 5.14 19.63 9.24
CA PHE A 208 4.63 19.94 10.58
C PHE A 208 5.71 20.35 11.59
N ASN A 209 7.00 20.05 11.35
CA ASN A 209 8.07 20.57 12.21
C ASN A 209 8.48 21.98 11.78
N ARG A 210 8.43 22.90 12.75
CA ARG A 210 8.48 24.36 12.57
C ARG A 210 9.86 24.95 12.84
N THR A 211 10.96 24.31 12.47
CA THR A 211 12.27 24.97 12.55
C THR A 211 12.54 25.82 11.31
N GLN A 212 13.37 26.86 11.45
CA GLN A 212 13.65 27.83 10.38
C GLN A 212 14.42 27.19 9.20
N GLU A 213 15.20 26.14 9.45
CA GLU A 213 15.92 25.36 8.43
C GLU A 213 14.97 24.45 7.62
N GLU A 214 13.93 23.91 8.25
CA GLU A 214 12.87 23.12 7.59
C GLU A 214 12.03 23.99 6.63
N ARG A 215 11.92 25.30 6.87
CA ARG A 215 11.26 26.25 5.93
C ARG A 215 12.02 26.42 4.62
N ILE A 216 13.36 26.44 4.66
CA ILE A 216 14.20 26.56 3.46
C ILE A 216 14.14 25.24 2.66
N PHE A 217 14.15 24.10 3.35
CA PHE A 217 13.95 22.79 2.72
C PHE A 217 12.56 22.68 2.09
N GLY A 218 11.54 23.21 2.76
CA GLY A 218 10.17 23.34 2.22
C GLY A 218 10.13 24.15 0.92
N GLN A 219 10.87 25.27 0.81
CA GLN A 219 10.87 26.07 -0.43
C GLN A 219 11.47 25.35 -1.65
N GLN A 220 12.54 24.56 -1.49
CA GLN A 220 13.08 23.77 -2.59
C GLN A 220 12.13 22.62 -2.98
N GLN A 221 11.51 21.96 -2.00
CA GLN A 221 10.50 20.95 -2.26
C GLN A 221 9.27 21.53 -2.97
N LEU A 222 8.86 22.76 -2.64
CA LEU A 222 7.77 23.44 -3.32
C LEU A 222 8.03 23.65 -4.81
N GLY A 223 9.27 23.94 -5.20
CA GLY A 223 9.65 24.03 -6.62
C GLY A 223 9.52 22.69 -7.36
N GLU A 224 9.96 21.58 -6.74
CA GLU A 224 9.83 20.24 -7.31
C GLU A 224 8.36 19.79 -7.41
N VAL A 225 7.54 20.16 -6.41
CA VAL A 225 6.10 19.92 -6.38
C VAL A 225 5.39 20.74 -7.45
N ALA A 226 5.74 22.02 -7.58
CA ALA A 226 5.22 22.90 -8.62
C ALA A 226 5.51 22.34 -10.02
N ALA A 227 6.75 21.91 -10.26
CA ALA A 227 7.15 21.33 -11.53
C ALA A 227 6.37 20.04 -11.85
N LEU A 228 6.09 19.21 -10.85
CA LEU A 228 5.25 18.02 -11.02
C LEU A 228 3.81 18.40 -11.41
N PHE A 229 3.23 19.41 -10.73
CA PHE A 229 1.84 19.82 -10.91
C PHE A 229 1.54 20.57 -12.19
N GLN A 230 2.52 21.29 -12.73
CA GLN A 230 2.40 21.97 -14.01
C GLN A 230 2.46 21.01 -15.21
N ARG A 231 2.85 19.75 -14.98
CA ARG A 231 2.91 18.72 -16.02
C ARG A 231 1.60 17.95 -16.10
N GLU A 232 1.23 17.61 -17.32
CA GLU A 232 0.08 16.78 -17.60
C GLU A 232 0.49 15.31 -17.69
N PHE A 233 -0.28 14.43 -17.06
CA PHE A 233 -0.10 12.98 -17.13
C PHE A 233 -1.41 12.32 -17.58
N PRO A 234 -1.64 12.22 -18.90
CA PRO A 234 -2.91 11.70 -19.44
C PRO A 234 -3.26 10.28 -19.00
N SER A 235 -2.23 9.48 -18.69
CA SER A 235 -2.39 8.11 -18.20
C SER A 235 -2.86 8.05 -16.75
N LEU A 236 -2.63 9.09 -15.95
CA LEU A 236 -2.91 9.08 -14.52
C LEU A 236 -4.42 9.19 -14.27
N LYS A 237 -5.01 8.12 -13.73
CA LYS A 237 -6.43 8.00 -13.41
C LYS A 237 -6.69 8.00 -11.91
N CYS A 238 -5.80 7.37 -11.14
CA CYS A 238 -5.92 7.29 -9.69
C CYS A 238 -4.84 8.13 -9.02
N LEU A 239 -5.25 9.04 -8.13
CA LEU A 239 -4.36 9.74 -7.21
C LEU A 239 -4.71 9.34 -5.78
N SER A 240 -3.70 9.08 -4.97
CA SER A 240 -3.86 8.88 -3.54
C SER A 240 -2.89 9.79 -2.79
N VAL A 241 -3.33 10.39 -1.68
CA VAL A 241 -2.56 11.39 -0.93
C VAL A 241 -2.58 11.03 0.56
N ASP A 242 -1.39 10.84 1.14
CA ASP A 242 -1.17 10.48 2.55
C ASP A 242 -1.17 11.66 3.53
N CYS A 243 -1.72 12.80 3.11
CA CYS A 243 -1.97 13.92 3.99
C CYS A 243 -3.16 14.73 3.51
N ASN A 244 -3.51 15.74 4.30
CA ASN A 244 -4.44 16.78 3.87
C ASN A 244 -3.93 17.46 2.58
N PRO A 245 -4.64 17.28 1.46
CA PRO A 245 -4.22 17.84 0.19
C PRO A 245 -4.36 19.37 0.14
N THR A 246 -5.22 19.96 0.98
CA THR A 246 -5.43 21.41 1.00
C THR A 246 -4.16 22.16 1.42
N CYS A 247 -3.35 21.59 2.33
CA CYS A 247 -2.09 22.20 2.78
C CYS A 247 -1.13 22.48 1.64
N VAL A 248 -1.00 21.56 0.68
CA VAL A 248 -0.02 21.70 -0.41
C VAL A 248 -0.63 22.43 -1.61
N LEU A 249 -1.93 22.30 -1.81
CA LEU A 249 -2.59 22.79 -3.02
C LEU A 249 -3.17 24.19 -2.91
N LYS A 250 -3.30 24.75 -1.70
CA LYS A 250 -3.58 26.18 -1.51
C LYS A 250 -2.55 27.10 -2.16
N LEU A 251 -1.36 26.57 -2.47
CA LEU A 251 -0.25 27.32 -3.07
C LEU A 251 -0.37 27.49 -4.60
N PHE A 252 -1.31 26.80 -5.24
CA PHE A 252 -1.45 26.77 -6.69
C PHE A 252 -2.84 27.23 -7.12
N ARG A 253 -2.94 28.00 -8.20
CA ARG A 253 -4.20 28.34 -8.86
C ARG A 253 -4.77 27.13 -9.60
N GLU A 254 -6.07 27.14 -9.92
CA GLU A 254 -6.73 26.01 -10.58
C GLU A 254 -6.17 25.73 -11.98
N ASP A 255 -5.85 26.80 -12.74
CA ASP A 255 -5.29 26.74 -14.08
C ASP A 255 -3.81 26.29 -14.11
N GLU A 256 -3.14 26.32 -12.96
CA GLU A 256 -1.73 25.94 -12.83
C GLU A 256 -1.53 24.44 -12.61
N ILE A 257 -2.60 23.68 -12.31
CA ILE A 257 -2.48 22.27 -11.93
C ILE A 257 -3.01 21.34 -13.02
N LYS A 258 -2.13 21.02 -13.97
CA LYS A 258 -2.43 20.09 -15.07
C LYS A 258 -2.36 18.62 -14.65
N PHE A 259 -1.65 18.34 -13.56
CA PHE A 259 -1.43 16.97 -13.07
C PHE A 259 -2.74 16.25 -12.69
N PHE A 260 -3.76 16.99 -12.25
CA PHE A 260 -5.02 16.41 -11.79
C PHE A 260 -6.10 16.27 -12.87
N TRP A 261 -5.89 16.81 -14.07
CA TRP A 261 -6.93 16.89 -15.09
C TRP A 261 -7.54 15.55 -15.48
N HIS A 262 -6.72 14.49 -15.47
CA HIS A 262 -7.14 13.15 -15.90
C HIS A 262 -7.52 12.22 -14.76
N VAL A 263 -7.38 12.70 -13.51
CA VAL A 263 -7.65 11.91 -12.31
C VAL A 263 -9.17 11.73 -12.17
N ASP A 264 -9.62 10.48 -12.27
CA ASP A 264 -11.01 10.08 -12.06
C ASP A 264 -11.25 9.49 -10.67
N THR A 265 -10.19 9.04 -9.99
CA THR A 265 -10.26 8.42 -8.67
C THR A 265 -9.28 9.12 -7.75
N LEU A 266 -9.81 9.72 -6.68
CA LEU A 266 -9.02 10.38 -5.65
C LEU A 266 -9.16 9.63 -4.33
N ARG A 267 -8.04 9.35 -3.68
CA ARG A 267 -7.98 8.82 -2.31
C ARG A 267 -7.30 9.82 -1.41
N VAL A 268 -7.90 10.10 -0.27
CA VAL A 268 -7.37 11.02 0.72
C VAL A 268 -7.42 10.36 2.08
N THR A 269 -6.35 10.56 2.85
CA THR A 269 -6.33 10.18 4.27
C THR A 269 -6.67 11.41 5.10
N GLU A 270 -7.83 11.38 5.77
CA GLU A 270 -8.29 12.47 6.63
C GLU A 270 -7.46 12.48 7.92
N THR A 271 -6.94 13.66 8.27
CA THR A 271 -6.23 13.89 9.52
C THR A 271 -7.20 14.28 10.63
N PRO A 272 -6.96 13.87 11.89
CA PRO A 272 -7.86 14.14 13.03
C PRO A 272 -8.27 15.61 13.26
N GLU A 273 -7.45 16.55 12.76
CA GLU A 273 -7.64 17.99 12.93
C GLU A 273 -8.66 18.59 11.97
N GLU A 274 -9.02 17.88 10.90
CA GLU A 274 -9.95 18.34 9.90
C GLU A 274 -11.22 17.50 9.94
N LYS A 275 -12.34 18.19 10.08
CA LYS A 275 -13.66 17.57 9.98
C LYS A 275 -14.09 17.64 8.53
N LEU A 276 -14.61 16.54 8.00
CA LEU A 276 -15.56 16.55 6.89
C LEU A 276 -16.53 17.74 7.08
N GLY A 277 -16.45 18.75 6.21
CA GLY A 277 -17.13 20.03 6.43
C GLY A 277 -16.28 21.28 6.20
N ASP A 278 -14.94 21.18 6.20
CA ASP A 278 -14.10 22.34 5.93
C ASP A 278 -14.30 22.84 4.49
N MET A 279 -14.69 24.11 4.35
CA MET A 279 -14.82 24.81 3.09
C MET A 279 -13.57 24.72 2.22
N SER A 280 -12.39 24.62 2.85
CA SER A 280 -11.13 24.51 2.14
C SER A 280 -10.94 23.17 1.42
N PHE A 281 -11.61 22.11 1.88
CA PHE A 281 -11.66 20.81 1.21
C PHE A 281 -12.53 20.86 -0.06
N TYR A 282 -13.66 21.57 -0.02
CA TYR A 282 -14.54 21.71 -1.19
C TYR A 282 -13.89 22.44 -2.35
N GLY A 283 -13.18 23.55 -2.07
CA GLY A 283 -12.39 24.26 -3.09
C GLY A 283 -11.19 23.47 -3.62
N PHE A 284 -10.80 22.37 -2.96
CA PHE A 284 -9.80 21.45 -3.48
C PHE A 284 -10.41 20.47 -4.50
N LEU A 285 -11.66 20.03 -4.32
CA LEU A 285 -12.31 19.10 -5.23
C LEU A 285 -12.59 19.70 -6.62
N SER A 286 -12.76 21.02 -6.74
CA SER A 286 -12.91 21.71 -8.04
C SER A 286 -11.70 21.53 -8.95
N LYS A 287 -10.52 21.23 -8.39
CA LYS A 287 -9.27 21.02 -9.13
C LYS A 287 -9.22 19.69 -9.89
N PHE A 288 -10.22 18.82 -9.72
CA PHE A 288 -10.30 17.50 -10.36
C PHE A 288 -11.49 17.45 -11.32
N PRO A 289 -11.36 18.02 -12.53
CA PRO A 289 -12.47 18.14 -13.46
C PRO A 289 -13.01 16.79 -13.93
N CYS A 290 -12.22 15.72 -13.89
CA CYS A 290 -12.66 14.38 -14.29
C CYS A 290 -12.98 13.45 -13.11
N LEU A 291 -13.01 13.96 -11.87
CA LEU A 291 -13.23 13.13 -10.69
C LEU A 291 -14.59 12.43 -10.72
N GLN A 292 -14.59 11.10 -10.67
CA GLN A 292 -15.79 10.28 -10.60
C GLN A 292 -15.90 9.54 -9.26
N ARG A 293 -14.77 9.27 -8.60
CA ARG A 293 -14.72 8.52 -7.34
C ARG A 293 -13.82 9.20 -6.32
N LEU A 294 -14.34 9.41 -5.12
CA LEU A 294 -13.59 9.89 -3.96
C LEU A 294 -13.61 8.83 -2.87
N ILE A 295 -12.44 8.52 -2.29
CA ILE A 295 -12.28 7.60 -1.18
C ILE A 295 -11.61 8.35 -0.05
N ILE A 296 -12.27 8.39 1.11
CA ILE A 296 -11.78 9.07 2.31
C ILE A 296 -11.50 8.02 3.37
N THR A 297 -10.24 7.90 3.77
CA THR A 297 -9.82 7.03 4.87
C THR A 297 -9.54 7.91 6.08
N SER A 298 -10.31 7.76 7.14
CA SER A 298 -10.11 8.52 8.37
C SER A 298 -9.25 7.73 9.34
N GLY A 299 -8.24 8.40 9.92
CA GLY A 299 -7.42 7.80 10.99
C GLY A 299 -8.23 7.54 12.27
N ASN A 300 -9.37 8.22 12.43
CA ASN A 300 -10.29 8.00 13.53
C ASN A 300 -11.53 7.27 13.02
N THR A 301 -11.98 6.27 13.77
CA THR A 301 -13.23 5.59 13.46
C THR A 301 -14.37 6.54 13.73
N LEU A 302 -15.08 6.97 12.68
CA LEU A 302 -16.30 7.77 12.83
C LEU A 302 -17.25 7.00 13.75
N ALA A 303 -17.52 7.57 14.92
CA ALA A 303 -18.49 7.00 15.84
C ALA A 303 -19.87 7.08 15.18
N LYS A 304 -20.72 6.07 15.41
CA LYS A 304 -22.10 6.01 14.89
C LYS A 304 -22.97 7.23 15.25
N GLU A 305 -22.53 8.09 16.16
CA GLU A 305 -23.33 9.21 16.68
C GLU A 305 -23.25 10.49 15.83
N GLN A 306 -22.49 10.51 14.73
CA GLN A 306 -22.32 11.69 13.84
C GLN A 306 -23.03 11.54 12.46
N HIS A 307 -24.07 10.71 12.37
CA HIS A 307 -24.70 10.38 11.09
C HIS A 307 -25.33 11.59 10.35
N ASP A 308 -26.05 12.45 11.06
CA ASP A 308 -26.79 13.54 10.41
C ASP A 308 -25.85 14.66 9.88
N ASP A 309 -24.75 14.91 10.58
CA ASP A 309 -23.71 15.85 10.12
C ASP A 309 -22.96 15.30 8.90
N LEU A 310 -22.79 13.97 8.83
CA LEU A 310 -22.08 13.31 7.75
C LEU A 310 -22.85 13.40 6.43
N ASP A 311 -24.15 13.11 6.43
CA ASP A 311 -24.95 13.16 5.19
C ASP A 311 -24.98 14.60 4.62
N ASN A 312 -25.05 15.62 5.47
CA ASN A 312 -24.95 17.02 5.03
C ASN A 312 -23.58 17.35 4.42
N ALA A 313 -22.48 16.90 5.05
CA ALA A 313 -21.15 17.08 4.49
C ALA A 313 -20.98 16.33 3.15
N VAL A 314 -21.55 15.12 3.03
CA VAL A 314 -21.53 14.35 1.78
C VAL A 314 -22.26 15.10 0.66
N LEU A 315 -23.44 15.66 0.93
CA LEU A 315 -24.16 16.45 -0.07
C LEU A 315 -23.34 17.68 -0.53
N GLN A 316 -22.61 18.32 0.39
CA GLN A 316 -21.70 19.42 0.04
C GLN A 316 -20.52 18.93 -0.82
N ILE A 317 -19.96 17.75 -0.56
CA ILE A 317 -18.91 17.12 -1.40
C ILE A 317 -19.40 16.91 -2.84
N PHE A 318 -20.59 16.31 -3.01
CA PHE A 318 -21.19 16.14 -4.34
C PHE A 318 -21.53 17.49 -5.01
N GLY A 319 -21.95 18.49 -4.23
CA GLY A 319 -22.15 19.84 -4.73
C GLY A 319 -20.87 20.54 -5.19
N ALA A 320 -19.72 20.23 -4.56
CA ALA A 320 -18.42 20.81 -4.90
C ALA A 320 -17.80 20.23 -6.17
N ASN A 321 -18.16 19.01 -6.57
CA ASN A 321 -17.70 18.39 -7.80
C ASN A 321 -18.85 17.67 -8.52
N SER A 322 -19.39 18.30 -9.57
CA SER A 322 -20.53 17.80 -10.32
C SER A 322 -20.28 16.51 -11.11
N ASN A 323 -19.02 16.11 -11.29
CA ASN A 323 -18.67 14.87 -11.98
C ASN A 323 -18.54 13.68 -11.02
N LEU A 324 -18.52 13.93 -9.71
CA LEU A 324 -18.41 12.91 -8.69
C LEU A 324 -19.65 12.02 -8.70
N LYS A 325 -19.44 10.70 -8.86
CA LYS A 325 -20.50 9.69 -8.86
C LYS A 325 -20.47 8.84 -7.61
N LEU A 326 -19.30 8.66 -7.02
CA LEU A 326 -19.10 7.70 -5.94
C LEU A 326 -18.24 8.29 -4.83
N LEU A 327 -18.70 8.17 -3.60
CA LEU A 327 -17.97 8.53 -2.40
C LEU A 327 -17.92 7.34 -1.45
N ASP A 328 -16.71 6.90 -1.09
CA ASP A 328 -16.48 5.87 -0.09
C ASP A 328 -15.79 6.51 1.13
N ILE A 329 -16.34 6.35 2.33
CA ILE A 329 -15.73 6.83 3.58
C ILE A 329 -15.51 5.65 4.51
N SER A 330 -14.30 5.52 5.06
CA SER A 330 -13.97 4.45 6.01
C SER A 330 -14.92 4.44 7.21
N TRP A 331 -15.39 3.26 7.60
CA TRP A 331 -16.51 3.07 8.51
C TRP A 331 -16.19 2.03 9.59
N GLY A 332 -15.85 2.50 10.79
CA GLY A 332 -15.62 1.68 11.99
C GLY A 332 -14.34 0.81 11.99
N ASN A 333 -13.96 0.22 10.86
CA ASN A 333 -12.66 -0.39 10.65
C ASN A 333 -12.11 0.16 9.33
N LEU A 334 -10.79 0.26 9.22
CA LEU A 334 -10.08 0.71 8.04
C LEU A 334 -10.60 -0.01 6.77
N ARG A 335 -10.95 -1.30 6.84
CA ARG A 335 -11.35 -2.10 5.65
C ARG A 335 -12.79 -1.96 5.20
N VAL A 336 -13.64 -1.37 6.02
CA VAL A 336 -15.07 -1.28 5.76
C VAL A 336 -15.39 0.16 5.40
N PHE A 337 -16.17 0.37 4.34
CA PHE A 337 -16.49 1.70 3.85
C PHE A 337 -18.01 1.86 3.78
N LYS A 338 -18.50 3.03 4.18
CA LYS A 338 -19.83 3.48 3.84
C LYS A 338 -19.75 4.15 2.47
N ARG A 339 -20.66 3.77 1.57
CA ARG A 339 -20.71 4.26 0.20
C ARG A 339 -21.90 5.18 -0.02
N TRP A 340 -21.70 6.24 -0.78
CA TRP A 340 -22.74 7.04 -1.40
C TRP A 340 -22.57 7.01 -2.91
N VAL A 341 -23.69 6.87 -3.62
CA VAL A 341 -23.77 6.91 -5.08
C VAL A 341 -24.62 8.10 -5.45
N GLU A 342 -24.02 9.09 -6.12
CA GLU A 342 -24.69 10.33 -6.52
C GLU A 342 -25.41 11.03 -5.34
N GLY A 343 -24.74 11.08 -4.19
CA GLY A 343 -25.27 11.66 -2.96
C GLY A 343 -26.19 10.75 -2.15
N VAL A 344 -26.59 9.59 -2.66
CA VAL A 344 -27.51 8.67 -1.98
C VAL A 344 -26.75 7.58 -1.21
N PRO A 345 -26.97 7.41 0.10
CA PRO A 345 -26.27 6.39 0.89
C PRO A 345 -26.67 4.97 0.46
N HIS A 346 -25.67 4.14 0.21
CA HIS A 346 -25.85 2.71 0.00
C HIS A 346 -26.23 2.02 1.31
N SER A 347 -27.17 1.07 1.28
CA SER A 347 -27.76 0.48 2.49
C SER A 347 -26.75 -0.25 3.37
N GLN A 348 -25.83 -0.99 2.75
CA GLN A 348 -24.81 -1.78 3.45
C GLN A 348 -23.40 -1.20 3.24
N PRO A 349 -22.55 -1.23 4.28
CA PRO A 349 -21.12 -1.02 4.12
C PRO A 349 -20.50 -2.07 3.20
N ILE A 350 -19.40 -1.72 2.58
CA ILE A 350 -18.68 -2.56 1.63
C ILE A 350 -17.23 -2.74 2.05
N GLU A 351 -16.61 -3.82 1.61
CA GLU A 351 -15.16 -3.97 1.67
C GLU A 351 -14.56 -3.64 0.30
N LEU A 352 -13.55 -2.77 0.28
CA LEU A 352 -12.83 -2.49 -0.95
C LEU A 352 -11.78 -3.58 -1.17
N SER A 353 -11.76 -4.15 -2.38
CA SER A 353 -10.75 -5.16 -2.77
C SER A 353 -9.33 -4.61 -2.78
N GLU A 354 -9.18 -3.29 -2.87
CA GLU A 354 -7.90 -2.58 -2.95
C GLU A 354 -7.41 -2.13 -1.57
N ASN A 355 -7.15 -3.08 -0.68
CA ASN A 355 -6.72 -2.88 0.72
C ASN A 355 -5.28 -2.37 0.92
N TRP A 356 -4.72 -1.70 -0.08
CA TRP A 356 -3.28 -1.58 -0.27
C TRP A 356 -2.61 -0.40 0.45
N LEU A 357 -3.38 0.44 1.15
CA LEU A 357 -2.92 1.72 1.70
C LEU A 357 -3.28 1.96 3.16
N MET A 358 -3.60 0.91 3.90
CA MET A 358 -4.06 1.08 5.27
C MET A 358 -2.87 0.92 6.20
N TYR A 359 -2.26 2.06 6.49
CA TYR A 359 -1.22 2.25 7.50
C TYR A 359 -1.84 2.53 8.86
#